data_AF-A0A7J7QHS4-F1
#
_entry.id   AF-A0A7J7QHS4-F1
#
_cell.length_a   1.000
_cell.length_b   1.000
_cell.length_c   1.000
_cell.angle_alpha   90.00
_cell.angle_beta   90.00
_cell.angle_gamma   90.00
#
_symmetry.space_group_name_H-M   'P 1'
#
loop_
_entity.id
_entity.type
_entity.pdbx_description
1 polymer ?
#
loop_
_entity_poly.entity_id
_entity_poly.type
_entity_poly.pdbx_seq_one_letter_code
_entity_poly.pdbx_strand_id
1 'polypeptide(L)'
;MVAPAGTPGRKGADKAAAGGGASMSAADTQGMLAAIHQAAAPAADQLVHDRQVARMPYQGPGAAVLPAMSQVVVAGGHCYITLHSAPRPRHSTPGKGLSQQQQQQQPSSSAGHAAVPDYEAESAALLAELQRLLQHSGSGKRWLIKVRVTLRSMQEGLPGFQAAWNAWAPRDGLPVMTLVEGAGPFKAAGLMLEATALVEA
;
A
#
# COMPACT_ATOMS: atom_id res chain seq x y z
N MET A 1 -20.29 50.23 -66.46
CA MET A 1 -19.13 51.14 -66.60
C MET A 1 -18.25 50.91 -65.39
N VAL A 2 -16.96 50.57 -65.42
CA VAL A 2 -15.94 50.27 -66.44
C VAL A 2 -14.86 49.52 -65.63
N ALA A 3 -14.33 48.39 -66.13
CA ALA A 3 -13.06 47.83 -65.66
C ALA A 3 -11.89 48.59 -66.31
N PRO A 4 -10.69 48.62 -65.69
CA PRO A 4 -9.58 47.85 -66.28
C PRO A 4 -8.72 47.16 -65.21
N ALA A 5 -8.26 45.92 -65.40
CA ALA A 5 -7.18 45.45 -66.28
C ALA A 5 -5.78 45.84 -65.78
N GLY A 6 -4.97 44.81 -65.49
CA GLY A 6 -3.57 44.94 -65.10
C GLY A 6 -2.90 43.60 -64.78
N THR A 7 -2.63 42.78 -65.80
CA THR A 7 -1.55 41.77 -65.81
C THR A 7 -0.89 41.95 -67.19
N PRO A 8 0.45 41.99 -67.38
CA PRO A 8 1.35 40.85 -67.08
C PRO A 8 2.83 41.19 -66.73
N GLY A 9 3.61 40.19 -66.29
CA GLY A 9 5.08 40.29 -66.26
C GLY A 9 5.82 39.16 -65.54
N ARG A 10 6.20 38.10 -66.28
CA ARG A 10 7.15 37.04 -65.87
C ARG A 10 8.56 37.59 -65.59
N LYS A 11 9.28 37.03 -64.59
CA LYS A 11 10.58 36.31 -64.73
C LYS A 11 11.33 36.10 -63.40
N GLY A 12 11.72 34.83 -63.13
CA GLY A 12 12.84 34.41 -62.27
C GLY A 12 12.62 34.59 -60.75
N ALA A 13 13.10 33.74 -59.85
CA ALA A 13 14.06 32.66 -59.95
C ALA A 13 13.87 31.72 -58.75
N ASP A 14 14.25 30.46 -58.95
CA ASP A 14 14.53 29.48 -57.90
C ASP A 14 15.31 30.09 -56.73
N LYS A 15 14.83 29.88 -55.51
CA LYS A 15 15.74 29.68 -54.37
C LYS A 15 15.06 28.85 -53.30
N ALA A 16 15.35 27.55 -53.34
CA ALA A 16 15.13 26.64 -52.22
C ALA A 16 15.82 27.21 -50.97
N ALA A 17 15.03 27.40 -49.91
CA ALA A 17 15.57 27.69 -48.59
C ALA A 17 16.23 26.40 -48.05
N ALA A 18 17.55 26.33 -48.14
CA ALA A 18 18.34 25.34 -47.46
C ALA A 18 18.24 25.59 -45.94
N GLY A 19 17.45 24.76 -45.25
CA GLY A 19 17.48 24.65 -43.80
C GLY A 19 18.80 24.03 -43.37
N GLY A 20 19.74 24.86 -42.92
CA GLY A 20 21.00 24.42 -42.32
C GLY A 20 20.73 23.77 -40.96
N GLY A 21 20.59 22.44 -40.95
CA GLY A 21 20.71 21.65 -39.73
C GLY A 21 22.18 21.64 -39.31
N ALA A 22 22.51 22.37 -38.25
CA ALA A 22 23.82 22.28 -37.63
C ALA A 22 24.01 20.84 -37.13
N SER A 23 24.91 20.08 -37.76
CA SER A 23 25.31 18.77 -37.25
C SER A 23 26.20 18.99 -36.01
N MET A 24 25.73 18.59 -34.82
CA MET A 24 26.57 18.51 -33.63
C MET A 24 27.79 17.64 -33.93
N SER A 25 28.98 18.10 -33.56
CA SER A 25 30.18 17.30 -33.73
C SER A 25 30.20 16.13 -32.74
N ALA A 26 30.99 15.10 -33.05
CA ALA A 26 31.21 13.99 -32.11
C ALA A 26 31.81 14.47 -30.78
N ALA A 27 32.62 15.53 -30.80
CA ALA A 27 33.19 16.16 -29.60
C ALA A 27 32.11 16.85 -28.75
N ASP A 28 31.14 17.52 -29.39
CA ASP A 28 30.00 18.14 -28.69
C ASP A 28 29.09 17.07 -28.06
N THR A 29 28.94 15.94 -28.74
CA THR A 29 28.14 14.80 -28.23
C THR A 29 28.82 14.13 -27.04
N GLN A 30 30.15 13.94 -27.08
CA GLN A 30 30.92 13.43 -25.94
C GLN A 30 30.94 14.41 -24.77
N GLY A 31 31.05 15.71 -25.02
CA GLY A 31 30.98 16.74 -23.98
C GLY A 31 29.61 16.77 -23.28
N MET A 32 28.53 16.62 -24.05
CA MET A 32 27.18 16.53 -23.49
C MET A 32 26.96 15.25 -22.67
N LEU A 33 27.43 14.10 -23.15
CA LEU A 33 27.37 12.84 -22.39
C LEU A 33 28.18 12.92 -21.09
N ALA A 34 29.38 13.51 -21.12
CA ALA A 34 30.19 13.71 -19.93
C ALA A 34 29.46 14.61 -18.91
N ALA A 35 28.83 15.69 -19.35
CA ALA A 35 28.04 16.57 -18.49
C ALA A 35 26.82 15.85 -17.88
N ILE A 36 26.13 15.00 -18.65
CA ILE A 36 25.03 14.16 -18.14
C ILE A 36 25.53 13.18 -17.08
N HIS A 37 26.65 12.50 -17.33
CA HIS A 37 27.25 11.58 -16.35
C HIS A 37 27.70 12.29 -15.07
N GLN A 38 28.27 13.48 -15.19
CA GLN A 38 28.72 14.29 -14.06
C GLN A 38 27.56 14.85 -13.25
N ALA A 39 26.44 15.18 -13.90
CA ALA A 39 25.19 15.58 -13.23
C ALA A 39 24.44 14.38 -12.60
N ALA A 40 24.57 13.18 -13.17
CA ALA A 40 23.94 11.96 -12.66
C ALA A 40 24.71 11.31 -11.49
N ALA A 41 26.01 11.58 -11.34
CA ALA A 41 26.85 11.03 -10.28
C ALA A 41 26.32 11.30 -8.84
N PRO A 42 25.95 12.54 -8.45
CA PRO A 42 25.37 12.80 -7.12
C PRO A 42 23.98 12.17 -6.92
N ALA A 43 23.20 12.02 -8.00
CA ALA A 43 21.90 11.32 -7.94
C ALA A 43 22.07 9.81 -7.77
N ALA A 44 23.13 9.23 -8.32
CA ALA A 44 23.45 7.81 -8.16
C ALA A 44 23.85 7.46 -6.72
N ASP A 45 24.63 8.32 -6.05
CA ASP A 45 24.99 8.12 -4.63
C ASP A 45 23.78 8.30 -3.70
N GLN A 46 22.88 9.25 -3.99
CA GLN A 46 21.58 9.34 -3.30
C GLN A 46 20.73 8.07 -3.49
N LEU A 47 20.67 7.54 -4.72
CA LEU A 47 19.96 6.28 -5.01
C LEU A 47 20.57 5.06 -4.30
N VAL A 48 21.87 5.07 -4.01
CA VAL A 48 22.54 4.01 -3.26
C VAL A 48 22.17 4.07 -1.77
N HIS A 49 21.98 5.27 -1.20
CA HIS A 49 21.48 5.43 0.17
C HIS A 49 19.97 5.13 0.27
N ASP A 50 19.18 5.47 -0.75
CA ASP A 50 17.75 5.10 -0.87
C ASP A 50 17.50 3.59 -1.03
N ARG A 51 18.55 2.82 -1.36
CA ARG A 51 18.50 1.35 -1.46
C ARG A 51 18.70 0.62 -0.14
N GLN A 52 18.89 1.32 0.98
CA GLN A 52 18.93 0.64 2.28
C GLN A 52 17.54 0.13 2.65
N VAL A 53 17.34 -1.18 2.44
CA VAL A 53 16.12 -1.86 2.85
C VAL A 53 16.29 -2.35 4.28
N ALA A 54 15.71 -1.64 5.25
CA ALA A 54 15.62 -2.13 6.62
C ALA A 54 14.37 -2.99 6.78
N ARG A 55 14.50 -4.17 7.40
CA ARG A 55 13.39 -5.10 7.61
C ARG A 55 13.25 -5.44 9.08
N MET A 56 12.04 -5.35 9.58
CA MET A 56 11.68 -5.90 10.88
C MET A 56 10.97 -7.25 10.66
N PRO A 57 11.48 -8.37 11.21
CA PRO A 57 10.80 -9.66 11.12
C PRO A 57 9.38 -9.60 11.66
N TYR A 58 8.49 -10.43 11.12
CA TYR A 58 7.12 -10.54 11.61
C TYR A 58 7.07 -11.12 13.03
N GLN A 59 6.57 -10.35 14.00
CA GLN A 59 6.44 -10.76 15.40
C GLN A 59 5.00 -11.02 15.86
N GLY A 60 4.02 -10.85 14.96
CA GLY A 60 2.62 -11.00 15.31
C GLY A 60 2.14 -12.46 15.37
N PRO A 61 0.86 -12.68 15.69
CA PRO A 61 0.30 -14.01 15.83
C PRO A 61 0.52 -14.87 14.57
N GLY A 62 0.99 -16.11 14.72
CA GLY A 62 1.31 -16.96 13.56
C GLY A 62 2.67 -16.68 12.90
N ALA A 63 3.56 -15.89 13.53
CA ALA A 63 4.94 -15.68 13.08
C ALA A 63 5.71 -16.97 12.79
N ALA A 64 5.45 -18.05 13.55
CA ALA A 64 6.04 -19.37 13.30
C ALA A 64 5.68 -19.96 11.92
N VAL A 65 4.57 -19.52 11.32
CA VAL A 65 4.04 -20.05 10.04
C VAL A 65 4.50 -19.22 8.84
N LEU A 66 4.98 -17.99 9.05
CA LEU A 66 5.47 -17.09 8.00
C LEU A 66 6.85 -16.50 8.32
N PRO A 67 7.90 -17.33 8.45
CA PRO A 67 9.23 -16.88 8.84
C PRO A 67 9.88 -15.91 7.82
N ALA A 68 9.41 -15.90 6.57
CA ALA A 68 9.92 -15.02 5.51
C ALA A 68 9.23 -13.64 5.47
N MET A 69 8.21 -13.40 6.30
CA MET A 69 7.45 -12.16 6.28
C MET A 69 8.11 -11.09 7.15
N SER A 70 8.19 -9.86 6.64
CA SER A 70 8.58 -8.69 7.43
C SER A 70 7.34 -7.92 7.86
N GLN A 71 7.27 -7.53 9.13
CA GLN A 71 6.20 -6.68 9.65
C GLN A 71 6.34 -5.25 9.16
N VAL A 72 7.59 -4.79 9.05
CA VAL A 72 7.95 -3.46 8.57
C VAL A 72 9.07 -3.60 7.56
N VAL A 73 8.95 -2.89 6.45
CA VAL A 73 10.03 -2.69 5.46
C VAL A 73 10.19 -1.19 5.26
N VAL A 74 11.41 -0.67 5.43
CA VAL A 74 11.75 0.72 5.11
C VAL A 74 12.64 0.73 3.89
N ALA A 75 12.28 1.49 2.86
CA ALA A 75 13.03 1.60 1.61
C ALA A 75 12.71 2.91 0.88
N GLY A 76 13.73 3.61 0.39
CA GLY A 76 13.57 4.82 -0.44
C GLY A 76 12.68 5.89 0.19
N GLY A 77 12.89 6.21 1.47
CA GLY A 77 12.08 7.18 2.22
C GLY A 77 10.64 6.74 2.55
N HIS A 78 10.27 5.49 2.27
CA HIS A 78 8.94 4.95 2.57
C HIS A 78 9.03 3.83 3.60
N CYS A 79 7.98 3.68 4.42
CA CYS A 79 7.78 2.49 5.23
C CYS A 79 6.49 1.75 4.84
N TYR A 80 6.59 0.43 4.78
CA TYR A 80 5.54 -0.50 4.43
C TYR A 80 5.29 -1.39 5.65
N ILE A 81 4.06 -1.39 6.14
CA ILE A 81 3.69 -2.08 7.38
C ILE A 81 2.58 -3.09 7.07
N THR A 82 2.73 -4.31 7.56
CA THR A 82 1.70 -5.34 7.46
C THR A 82 1.32 -5.88 8.82
N LEU A 83 0.02 -5.90 9.11
CA LEU A 83 -0.57 -6.30 10.38
C LEU A 83 -1.80 -7.16 10.15
N HIS A 84 -2.12 -8.04 11.10
CA HIS A 84 -3.37 -8.77 11.09
C HIS A 84 -3.78 -9.16 12.51
N SER A 85 -5.09 -9.38 12.72
CA SER A 85 -5.58 -9.85 14.02
C SER A 85 -5.20 -11.31 14.25
N ALA A 86 -5.19 -11.74 15.51
CA ALA A 86 -4.75 -13.09 15.85
C ALA A 86 -5.57 -14.17 15.11
N PRO A 87 -4.92 -15.22 14.58
CA PRO A 87 -5.59 -16.40 14.07
C PRO A 87 -6.56 -16.95 15.12
N ARG A 88 -7.85 -16.99 14.79
CA ARG A 88 -8.82 -17.70 15.61
C ARG A 88 -8.71 -19.21 15.35
N PRO A 89 -8.73 -20.06 16.39
CA PRO A 89 -8.96 -21.48 16.20
C PRO A 89 -10.32 -21.66 15.51
N ARG A 90 -10.32 -22.33 14.36
CA ARG A 90 -11.57 -22.80 13.76
C ARG A 90 -12.11 -23.90 14.65
N HIS A 91 -13.23 -23.66 15.33
CA HIS A 91 -14.04 -24.77 15.79
C HIS A 91 -14.58 -25.46 14.54
N SER A 92 -13.98 -26.59 14.19
CA SER A 92 -14.62 -27.57 13.33
C SER A 92 -15.97 -27.89 13.96
N THR A 93 -17.06 -27.47 13.33
CA THR A 93 -18.36 -28.09 13.60
C THR A 93 -18.16 -29.59 13.37
N PRO A 94 -18.43 -30.47 14.35
CA PRO A 94 -18.33 -31.90 14.14
C PRO A 94 -19.36 -32.28 13.08
N GLY A 95 -18.88 -32.49 11.86
CA GLY A 95 -19.69 -33.03 10.78
C GLY A 95 -20.01 -34.49 11.09
N LYS A 96 -21.30 -34.75 11.31
CA LYS A 96 -22.02 -36.01 11.09
C LYS A 96 -21.16 -37.29 11.09
N GLY A 97 -21.19 -37.99 12.21
CA GLY A 97 -20.81 -39.39 12.30
C GLY A 97 -21.40 -40.04 13.54
N LEU A 98 -22.40 -40.89 13.31
CA LEU A 98 -22.77 -42.06 14.12
C LEU A 98 -23.45 -41.87 15.50
N SER A 99 -24.67 -42.45 15.53
CA SER A 99 -25.24 -43.25 16.62
C SER A 99 -26.04 -42.57 17.73
N GLN A 100 -27.35 -42.62 17.49
CA GLN A 100 -28.44 -42.78 18.46
C GLN A 100 -28.08 -43.81 19.57
N GLN A 101 -27.94 -43.39 20.83
CA GLN A 101 -28.60 -43.98 22.02
C GLN A 101 -28.12 -43.39 23.36
N GLN A 102 -29.11 -43.21 24.25
CA GLN A 102 -29.06 -43.10 25.72
C GLN A 102 -28.84 -41.74 26.40
N GLN A 103 -30.00 -41.18 26.80
CA GLN A 103 -30.27 -40.29 27.92
C GLN A 103 -29.48 -40.59 29.20
N GLN A 104 -28.96 -39.55 29.87
CA GLN A 104 -29.38 -39.18 31.23
C GLN A 104 -28.85 -37.80 31.70
N GLN A 105 -29.81 -36.90 31.93
CA GLN A 105 -29.88 -35.79 32.91
C GLN A 105 -28.59 -35.11 33.41
N GLN A 106 -28.36 -33.88 32.91
CA GLN A 106 -27.72 -32.76 33.63
C GLN A 106 -28.18 -31.43 32.98
N PRO A 107 -28.64 -30.40 33.72
CA PRO A 107 -28.85 -29.08 33.15
C PRO A 107 -27.50 -28.36 33.10
N SER A 108 -26.65 -28.76 32.16
CA SER A 108 -25.44 -28.00 31.83
C SER A 108 -25.83 -26.90 30.84
N SER A 109 -26.20 -25.74 31.38
CA SER A 109 -26.24 -24.50 30.62
C SER A 109 -24.81 -24.09 30.23
N SER A 110 -24.28 -24.72 29.19
CA SER A 110 -23.11 -24.26 28.46
C SER A 110 -23.36 -24.45 26.97
N ALA A 111 -24.42 -23.79 26.48
CA ALA A 111 -24.48 -23.42 25.08
C ALA A 111 -23.27 -22.52 24.83
N GLY A 112 -22.20 -23.10 24.28
CA GLY A 112 -21.05 -22.38 23.77
C GLY A 112 -21.52 -21.43 22.68
N HIS A 113 -21.90 -20.22 23.07
CA HIS A 113 -21.94 -19.10 22.16
C HIS A 113 -20.51 -18.94 21.68
N ALA A 114 -20.28 -19.26 20.40
CA ALA A 114 -19.11 -18.80 19.70
C ALA A 114 -18.98 -17.31 20.02
N ALA A 115 -17.88 -16.92 20.67
CA ALA A 115 -17.67 -15.53 21.04
C ALA A 115 -17.85 -14.69 19.78
N VAL A 116 -18.87 -13.83 19.77
CA VAL A 116 -19.12 -12.90 18.67
C VAL A 116 -17.83 -12.10 18.50
N PRO A 117 -17.25 -12.05 17.29
CA PRO A 117 -16.02 -11.31 17.05
C PRO A 117 -16.14 -9.86 17.52
N ASP A 118 -15.27 -9.45 18.45
CA ASP A 118 -15.13 -8.04 18.81
C ASP A 118 -14.20 -7.35 17.81
N TYR A 119 -14.75 -7.08 16.62
CA TYR A 119 -14.03 -6.38 15.56
C TYR A 119 -13.59 -4.98 15.96
N GLU A 120 -14.27 -4.33 16.90
CA GLU A 120 -13.89 -3.00 17.38
C GLU A 120 -12.61 -3.07 18.20
N ALA A 121 -12.55 -3.95 19.21
CA ALA A 121 -11.34 -4.13 20.01
C ALA A 121 -10.16 -4.64 19.18
N GLU A 122 -10.39 -5.60 18.27
CA GLU A 122 -9.34 -6.08 17.36
C GLU A 122 -8.81 -4.97 16.45
N SER A 123 -9.70 -4.13 15.91
CA SER A 123 -9.31 -3.01 15.06
C SER A 123 -8.55 -1.95 15.84
N ALA A 124 -9.00 -1.61 17.05
CA ALA A 124 -8.32 -0.66 17.93
C ALA A 124 -6.91 -1.15 18.29
N ALA A 125 -6.75 -2.43 18.63
CA ALA A 125 -5.45 -3.02 18.91
C ALA A 125 -4.49 -2.95 17.70
N LEU A 126 -4.99 -3.23 16.49
CA LEU A 126 -4.19 -3.13 15.27
C LEU A 126 -3.81 -1.71 14.91
N LEU A 127 -4.70 -0.74 15.13
CA LEU A 127 -4.41 0.67 14.89
C LEU A 127 -3.40 1.24 15.89
N ALA A 128 -3.46 0.79 17.15
CA ALA A 128 -2.44 1.11 18.15
C ALA A 128 -1.07 0.53 17.75
N GLU A 129 -1.03 -0.72 17.29
CA GLU A 129 0.20 -1.35 16.81
C GLU A 129 0.74 -0.67 15.54
N LEU A 130 -0.12 -0.28 14.61
CA LEU A 130 0.26 0.51 13.44
C LEU A 130 0.96 1.81 13.86
N GLN A 131 0.41 2.52 14.83
CA GLN A 131 1.00 3.76 15.33
C GLN A 131 2.38 3.53 15.95
N ARG A 132 2.54 2.47 16.75
CA ARG A 132 3.83 2.08 17.33
C ARG A 132 4.87 1.78 16.24
N LEU A 133 4.48 1.07 15.19
CA LEU A 133 5.38 0.69 14.09
C LEU A 133 5.75 1.89 13.21
N LEU A 134 4.81 2.80 12.96
CA LEU A 134 5.11 4.06 12.27
C LEU A 134 6.21 4.82 13.03
N GLN A 135 6.04 5.02 14.34
CA GLN A 135 7.04 5.70 15.17
C GLN A 135 8.40 4.97 15.15
N HIS A 136 8.39 3.64 15.26
CA HIS A 136 9.62 2.84 15.20
C HIS A 136 10.35 2.98 13.85
N SER A 137 9.60 3.12 12.76
CA SER A 137 10.14 3.33 11.41
C SER A 137 10.57 4.77 11.11
N GLY A 138 10.57 5.66 12.09
CA GLY A 138 10.85 7.09 11.88
C GLY A 138 9.74 7.81 11.13
N SER A 139 8.52 7.29 11.16
CA SER A 139 7.33 7.86 10.51
C SER A 139 6.32 8.31 11.56
N GLY A 140 5.21 8.88 11.08
CA GLY A 140 4.09 9.30 11.91
C GLY A 140 2.78 9.19 11.17
N LYS A 141 1.68 9.25 11.92
CA LYS A 141 0.32 9.14 11.37
C LYS A 141 0.04 10.16 10.26
N ARG A 142 0.58 11.38 10.39
CA ARG A 142 0.46 12.46 9.39
C ARG A 142 1.12 12.15 8.05
N TRP A 143 2.02 11.16 8.02
CA TRP A 143 2.74 10.72 6.83
C TRP A 143 2.16 9.46 6.21
N LEU A 144 1.05 8.93 6.75
CA LEU A 144 0.33 7.84 6.12
C LEU A 144 -0.23 8.30 4.77
N ILE A 145 0.14 7.56 3.73
CA ILE A 145 -0.32 7.80 2.36
C ILE A 145 -1.52 6.91 2.06
N LYS A 146 -1.40 5.63 2.40
CA LYS A 146 -2.37 4.60 2.03
C LYS A 146 -2.54 3.57 3.15
N VAL A 147 -3.79 3.17 3.36
CA VAL A 147 -4.15 2.02 4.19
C VAL A 147 -5.07 1.11 3.39
N ARG A 148 -4.71 -0.16 3.26
CA ARG A 148 -5.58 -1.22 2.76
C ARG A 148 -6.01 -2.10 3.92
N VAL A 149 -7.32 -2.28 4.06
CA VAL A 149 -7.91 -3.14 5.08
C VAL A 149 -8.67 -4.26 4.39
N THR A 150 -8.37 -5.49 4.81
CA THR A 150 -9.10 -6.69 4.39
C THR A 150 -9.87 -7.22 5.59
N LEU A 151 -11.19 -7.17 5.51
CA LEU A 151 -12.09 -7.77 6.50
C LEU A 151 -12.49 -9.17 6.05
N ARG A 152 -12.60 -10.11 6.98
CA ARG A 152 -13.13 -11.45 6.67
C ARG A 152 -14.58 -11.39 6.17
N SER A 153 -15.38 -10.57 6.84
CA SER A 153 -16.78 -10.31 6.54
C SER A 153 -17.01 -8.81 6.70
N MET A 154 -17.44 -8.15 5.62
CA MET A 154 -17.83 -6.74 5.68
C MET A 154 -19.07 -6.56 6.54
N GLN A 155 -20.00 -7.51 6.48
CA GLN A 155 -21.26 -7.44 7.24
C GLN A 155 -21.03 -7.42 8.75
N GLU A 156 -20.11 -8.25 9.24
CA GLU A 156 -19.81 -8.34 10.67
C GLU A 156 -18.75 -7.33 11.11
N GLY A 157 -17.73 -7.12 10.29
CA GLY A 157 -16.53 -6.39 10.69
C GLY A 157 -16.57 -4.89 10.45
N LEU A 158 -17.34 -4.42 9.46
CA LEU A 158 -17.35 -3.00 9.09
C LEU A 158 -17.77 -2.08 10.24
N PRO A 159 -18.86 -2.37 11.01
CA PRO A 159 -19.27 -1.47 12.09
C PRO A 159 -18.17 -1.28 13.14
N GLY A 160 -17.57 -2.37 13.61
CA GLY A 160 -16.50 -2.31 14.62
C GLY A 160 -15.22 -1.67 14.10
N PHE A 161 -14.82 -1.98 12.86
CA PHE A 161 -13.67 -1.34 12.23
C PHE A 161 -13.88 0.17 12.06
N GLN A 162 -15.06 0.60 11.60
CA GLN A 162 -15.37 2.00 11.37
C GLN A 162 -15.40 2.80 12.67
N ALA A 163 -15.94 2.23 13.76
CA ALA A 163 -15.89 2.84 15.08
C ALA A 163 -14.44 3.08 15.54
N ALA A 164 -13.60 2.03 15.49
CA ALA A 164 -12.19 2.13 15.85
C ALA A 164 -11.41 3.10 14.97
N TRP A 165 -11.65 3.10 13.65
CA TRP A 165 -10.99 4.00 12.70
C TRP A 165 -11.33 5.47 12.99
N ASN A 166 -12.60 5.78 13.23
CA ASN A 166 -13.06 7.14 13.51
C ASN A 166 -12.54 7.64 14.87
N ALA A 167 -12.42 6.76 15.87
CA ALA A 167 -11.82 7.11 17.15
C ALA A 167 -10.30 7.35 17.03
N TRP A 168 -9.64 6.57 16.17
CA TRP A 168 -8.21 6.67 15.98
C TRP A 168 -7.83 7.90 15.15
N ALA A 169 -8.45 8.11 13.99
CA ALA A 169 -8.03 9.09 12.99
C ALA A 169 -8.92 10.35 12.90
N PRO A 170 -8.37 11.55 13.18
CA PRO A 170 -9.10 12.79 12.97
C PRO A 170 -9.35 13.01 11.47
N ARG A 171 -10.47 13.66 11.13
CA ARG A 171 -10.97 13.76 9.75
C ARG A 171 -10.08 14.59 8.81
N ASP A 172 -9.26 15.48 9.35
CA ASP A 172 -8.59 16.54 8.58
C ASP A 172 -7.27 16.12 7.90
N GLY A 173 -6.96 14.82 7.88
CA GLY A 173 -5.73 14.30 7.29
C GLY A 173 -5.75 12.77 7.12
N LEU A 174 -6.88 12.23 6.64
CA LEU A 174 -7.02 10.78 6.46
C LEU A 174 -6.21 10.29 5.26
N PRO A 175 -5.47 9.18 5.39
CA PRO A 175 -4.83 8.54 4.24
C PRO A 175 -5.89 8.02 3.26
N VAL A 176 -5.46 7.72 2.04
CA VAL A 176 -6.29 6.96 1.11
C VAL A 176 -6.59 5.59 1.73
N MET A 177 -7.86 5.29 1.97
CA MET A 177 -8.28 4.01 2.54
C MET A 177 -8.97 3.15 1.50
N THR A 178 -8.53 1.90 1.36
CA THR A 178 -9.21 0.87 0.58
C THR A 178 -9.67 -0.24 1.51
N LEU A 179 -10.96 -0.52 1.51
CA LEU A 179 -11.57 -1.57 2.31
C LEU A 179 -12.11 -2.67 1.39
N VAL A 180 -11.76 -3.93 1.67
CA VAL A 180 -12.19 -5.09 0.89
C VAL A 180 -12.61 -6.23 1.78
N GLU A 181 -13.53 -7.06 1.30
CA GLU A 181 -13.82 -8.36 1.89
C GLU A 181 -12.85 -9.42 1.34
N GLY A 182 -12.32 -10.29 2.19
CA GLY A 182 -11.52 -11.43 1.73
C GLY A 182 -10.93 -12.28 2.85
N ALA A 183 -10.56 -13.51 2.51
CA ALA A 183 -9.98 -14.46 3.47
C ALA A 183 -8.54 -14.13 3.90
N GLY A 184 -7.87 -13.18 3.21
CA GLY A 184 -6.47 -12.83 3.41
C GLY A 184 -5.49 -14.02 3.30
N PRO A 185 -4.18 -13.79 3.47
CA PRO A 185 -3.21 -14.87 3.66
C PRO A 185 -3.43 -15.58 5.02
N PHE A 186 -4.01 -14.88 5.99
CA PHE A 186 -4.32 -15.39 7.32
C PHE A 186 -5.77 -15.86 7.40
N LYS A 187 -6.05 -17.07 6.91
CA LYS A 187 -7.40 -17.68 6.86
C LYS A 187 -8.13 -17.74 8.22
N ALA A 188 -7.47 -17.42 9.32
CA ALA A 188 -7.99 -17.40 10.69
C ALA A 188 -8.08 -15.98 11.30
N ALA A 189 -7.50 -14.95 10.69
CA ALA A 189 -7.61 -13.57 11.16
C ALA A 189 -8.97 -12.95 10.85
N GLY A 190 -9.47 -12.08 11.73
CA GLY A 190 -10.70 -11.29 11.49
C GLY A 190 -10.47 -10.14 10.52
N LEU A 191 -9.34 -9.46 10.67
CA LEU A 191 -8.94 -8.37 9.78
C LEU A 191 -7.42 -8.36 9.52
N MET A 192 -7.05 -7.77 8.39
CA MET A 192 -5.67 -7.50 8.00
C MET A 192 -5.55 -6.05 7.56
N LEU A 193 -4.44 -5.41 7.90
CA LEU A 193 -4.12 -4.03 7.59
C LEU A 193 -2.74 -3.96 6.92
N GLU A 194 -2.68 -3.27 5.79
CA GLU A 194 -1.46 -2.93 5.09
C GLU A 194 -1.37 -1.41 5.00
N ALA A 195 -0.26 -0.82 5.42
CA ALA A 195 -0.07 0.62 5.41
C ALA A 195 1.21 1.02 4.68
N THR A 196 1.16 2.20 4.06
CA THR A 196 2.29 2.86 3.43
C THR A 196 2.38 4.28 3.96
N ALA A 197 3.56 4.68 4.42
CA ALA A 197 3.84 6.02 4.90
C ALA A 197 5.23 6.52 4.45
N LEU A 198 5.43 7.84 4.52
CA LEU A 198 6.75 8.46 4.39
C LEU A 198 7.51 8.40 5.70
N VAL A 199 8.82 8.19 5.62
CA VAL A 199 9.75 8.32 6.76
C VAL A 199 10.15 9.79 6.89
N GLU A 200 10.17 10.29 8.12
CA GLU A 200 10.68 11.62 8.43
C GLU A 200 12.20 11.61 8.24
N ALA A 201 12.70 12.48 7.37
CA ALA A 201 14.12 12.69 7.11
C ALA A 201 14.81 13.41 8.27
#